data_AF-A0A949N864-F1
#
_entry.id   AF-A0A949N864-F1
#
_cell.length_a   1.000
_cell.length_b   1.000
_cell.length_c   1.000
_cell.angle_alpha   90.00
_cell.angle_beta   90.00
_cell.angle_gamma   90.00
#
_symmetry.space_group_name_H-M   'P 1'
#
loop_
_entity.id
_entity.type
_entity.pdbx_description
1 polymer ?
#
loop_
_entity_poly.entity_id
_entity_poly.type
_entity_poly.pdbx_seq_one_letter_code
_entity_poly.pdbx_strand_id
1 'polypeptide(L)'
;TVYGREGFVGERPKNEIGMHSLRGGDVIGEHQVIFAGEGERFELTHRAHSRRTFARGTLRAIKFIVGQEPGFYSMKDVLGL
;
A
#
# COMPACT_ATOMS: atom_id res chain seq x y z
N THR A 1 -4.14 0.65 15.76
CA THR A 1 -3.38 -0.26 14.88
C THR A 1 -2.62 -1.25 15.72
N VAL A 2 -2.60 -2.53 15.35
CA VAL A 2 -1.92 -3.62 16.07
C VAL A 2 -0.96 -4.33 15.12
N TYR A 3 0.28 -4.57 15.53
CA TYR A 3 1.37 -5.07 14.67
C TYR A 3 1.59 -6.59 14.71
N GLY A 4 0.72 -7.30 15.42
CA GLY A 4 0.79 -8.73 15.67
C GLY A 4 -0.11 -9.11 16.84
N ARG A 5 -0.50 -10.38 16.92
CA ARG A 5 -1.29 -10.96 18.01
C ARG A 5 -0.63 -12.27 18.41
N GLU A 6 -0.25 -12.41 19.67
CA GLU A 6 0.48 -13.57 20.19
C GLU A 6 -0.15 -14.05 21.50
N GLY A 7 -0.34 -15.36 21.64
CA GLY A 7 -0.99 -15.97 22.80
C GLY A 7 -2.51 -15.74 22.86
N PHE A 8 -3.07 -15.70 24.06
CA PHE A 8 -4.52 -15.51 24.30
C PHE A 8 -4.89 -14.03 24.34
N VAL A 9 -5.12 -13.44 23.16
CA VAL A 9 -5.39 -11.99 23.02
C VAL A 9 -6.87 -11.58 23.12
N GLY A 10 -7.80 -12.54 23.16
CA GLY A 10 -9.24 -12.28 23.21
C GLY A 10 -9.85 -11.80 21.87
N GLU A 11 -11.10 -11.34 21.94
CA GLU A 11 -11.87 -10.87 20.77
C GLU A 11 -11.22 -9.65 20.10
N ARG A 12 -11.40 -9.51 18.79
CA ARG A 12 -10.90 -8.35 18.04
C ARG A 12 -11.79 -7.13 18.25
N PRO A 13 -11.25 -5.99 18.75
CA PRO A 13 -12.02 -4.76 18.84
C PRO A 13 -12.50 -4.28 17.46
N LYS A 14 -13.72 -3.75 17.42
CA LYS A 14 -14.39 -3.31 16.18
C LYS A 14 -13.54 -2.35 15.32
N ASN A 15 -12.82 -1.43 15.97
CA ASN A 15 -12.04 -0.38 15.30
C ASN A 15 -10.53 -0.71 15.18
N GLU A 16 -10.14 -1.96 15.47
CA GLU A 16 -8.76 -2.38 15.28
C GLU A 16 -8.40 -2.41 13.78
N ILE A 17 -7.15 -2.07 13.44
CA ILE A 17 -6.55 -2.35 12.14
C ILE A 17 -5.31 -3.20 12.40
N GLY A 18 -5.32 -4.43 11.89
CA GLY A 18 -4.22 -5.37 12.01
C GLY A 18 -3.17 -5.12 10.93
N MET A 19 -1.90 -5.13 11.33
CA MET A 19 -0.75 -4.99 10.45
C MET A 19 0.11 -6.24 10.58
N HIS A 20 0.40 -6.87 9.45
CA HIS A 20 1.29 -8.01 9.38
C HIS A 20 2.40 -7.74 8.37
N SER A 21 3.62 -8.12 8.73
CA SER A 21 4.82 -7.90 7.93
C SER A 21 5.52 -9.23 7.70
N LEU A 22 5.41 -9.74 6.48
CA LEU A 22 6.13 -10.93 6.06
C LEU A 22 7.51 -10.53 5.50
N ARG A 23 8.51 -11.39 5.72
CA ARG A 23 9.86 -11.27 5.17
C ARG A 23 10.28 -12.64 4.65
N GLY A 24 10.75 -12.70 3.42
CA GLY A 24 11.20 -13.96 2.83
C GLY A 24 11.79 -13.78 1.44
N GLY A 25 12.89 -14.51 1.18
CA GLY A 25 13.49 -14.65 -0.13
C GLY A 25 13.78 -13.34 -0.87
N ASP A 26 13.40 -13.31 -2.13
CA ASP A 26 13.64 -12.25 -3.11
C ASP A 26 12.39 -11.37 -3.37
N VAL A 27 11.40 -11.43 -2.48
CA VAL A 27 10.15 -10.66 -2.60
C VAL A 27 10.46 -9.16 -2.64
N ILE A 28 10.14 -8.52 -3.77
CA ILE A 28 10.36 -7.07 -3.96
C ILE A 28 9.42 -6.26 -3.08
N GLY A 29 8.15 -6.66 -3.00
CA GLY A 29 7.15 -6.01 -2.16
C GLY A 29 5.73 -6.40 -2.55
N GLU A 30 4.94 -6.74 -1.54
CA GLU A 30 3.51 -6.99 -1.65
C GLU A 30 2.81 -6.29 -0.49
N HIS A 31 1.70 -5.63 -0.79
CA HIS A 31 0.81 -5.05 0.20
C HIS A 31 -0.61 -5.50 -0.10
N GLN A 32 -1.29 -6.00 0.91
CA GLN A 32 -2.68 -6.42 0.81
C GLN A 32 -3.49 -5.74 1.91
N VAL A 33 -4.65 -5.19 1.52
CA VAL A 33 -5.66 -4.72 2.43
C VAL A 33 -6.85 -5.66 2.32
N ILE A 34 -7.29 -6.19 3.46
CA ILE A 34 -8.40 -7.13 3.56
C ILE A 34 -9.54 -6.45 4.30
N PHE A 35 -10.71 -6.44 3.68
CA PHE A 35 -11.99 -6.11 4.30
C PHE A 35 -12.79 -7.41 4.42
N ALA A 36 -12.89 -7.94 5.63
CA ALA A 36 -13.59 -9.20 5.91
C ALA A 36 -14.92 -8.91 6.63
N GLY A 37 -16.03 -9.35 6.02
CA GLY A 37 -17.37 -9.31 6.58
C GLY A 37 -17.90 -10.71 6.85
N GLU A 38 -19.15 -10.80 7.31
CA GLU A 38 -19.83 -12.09 7.44
C GLU A 38 -20.12 -12.66 6.05
N GLY A 39 -19.65 -13.87 5.76
CA GLY A 39 -19.89 -14.55 4.49
C GLY A 39 -19.08 -14.06 3.28
N GLU A 40 -18.33 -12.96 3.40
CA GLU A 40 -17.55 -12.42 2.28
C GLU A 40 -16.25 -11.71 2.69
N ARG A 41 -15.38 -11.52 1.69
CA ARG A 41 -14.12 -10.82 1.84
C ARG A 41 -13.77 -10.07 0.56
N PHE A 42 -13.45 -8.79 0.70
CA PHE A 42 -12.87 -7.98 -0.36
C PHE A 42 -11.38 -7.75 -0.10
N GLU A 43 -10.55 -7.95 -1.12
CA GLU A 43 -9.09 -7.81 -0.99
C GLU A 43 -8.55 -6.88 -2.06
N LEU A 44 -7.75 -5.91 -1.64
CA LEU A 44 -6.98 -5.05 -2.52
C LEU A 44 -5.50 -5.38 -2.38
N THR A 45 -4.90 -5.92 -3.43
CA THR A 45 -3.50 -6.38 -3.43
C THR A 45 -2.67 -5.60 -4.46
N HIS A 46 -1.55 -5.04 -4.02
CA HIS A 46 -0.52 -4.47 -4.88
C HIS A 46 0.76 -5.31 -4.76
N ARG A 47 1.16 -5.95 -5.86
CA ARG A 47 2.36 -6.78 -5.95
C ARG A 47 3.35 -6.18 -6.94
N ALA A 48 4.55 -5.85 -6.48
CA ALA A 48 5.62 -5.37 -7.34
C ALA A 48 6.47 -6.54 -7.84
N HIS A 49 6.47 -6.78 -9.16
CA HIS A 49 7.35 -7.78 -9.77
C HIS A 49 8.80 -7.28 -9.97
N SER A 50 9.02 -5.96 -9.92
CA SER A 50 10.36 -5.36 -9.98
C SER A 50 10.33 -3.92 -9.48
N ARG A 51 11.49 -3.39 -9.10
CA ARG A 51 11.67 -1.97 -8.72
C ARG A 51 11.49 -1.00 -9.90
N ARG A 52 11.43 -1.49 -11.15
CA ARG A 52 11.24 -0.65 -12.35
C ARG A 52 9.91 0.10 -12.33
N THR A 53 8.90 -0.39 -11.62
CA THR A 53 7.60 0.31 -11.53
C THR A 53 7.75 1.70 -10.90
N PHE A 54 8.58 1.82 -9.86
CA PHE A 54 8.84 3.09 -9.18
C PHE A 54 9.64 4.04 -10.07
N ALA A 55 10.68 3.53 -10.75
CA ALA A 55 11.46 4.31 -11.70
C ALA A 55 10.60 4.89 -12.83
N ARG A 56 9.65 4.12 -13.37
CA ARG A 56 8.67 4.61 -14.36
C ARG A 56 7.78 5.71 -13.77
N GLY A 57 7.33 5.57 -12.52
CA GLY A 57 6.57 6.59 -11.81
C GLY A 57 7.36 7.90 -11.68
N THR A 58 8.64 7.83 -11.31
CA THR A 58 9.52 9.00 -11.24
C THR A 58 9.65 9.70 -12.59
N LEU A 59 9.87 8.95 -13.68
CA LEU A 59 9.94 9.53 -15.03
C LEU A 59 8.63 10.23 -15.44
N ARG A 60 7.48 9.68 -15.03
CA ARG A 60 6.17 10.32 -15.24
C ARG A 60 6.04 11.61 -14.43
N ALA A 61 6.46 11.60 -13.16
CA ALA A 61 6.45 12.79 -12.31
C ALA A 61 7.38 13.90 -12.85
N ILE A 62 8.57 13.56 -13.36
CA ILE A 62 9.48 14.51 -14.01
C ILE A 62 8.82 15.15 -15.24
N LYS A 63 8.13 14.37 -16.08
CA LYS A 63 7.42 14.92 -17.24
C LYS A 63 6.26 15.83 -16.83
N PHE A 64 5.58 15.50 -15.74
CA PHE A 64 4.50 16.31 -15.18
C PHE A 64 5.01 17.66 -14.67
N ILE A 65 6.09 17.67 -13.88
CA ILE A 65 6.52 18.85 -13.12
C ILE A 65 7.11 19.97 -14.00
N VAL A 66 7.64 19.65 -15.20
CA VAL A 66 8.27 20.63 -16.12
C VAL A 66 7.33 21.78 -16.51
N GLY A 67 6.02 21.54 -16.51
CA GLY A 67 5.01 22.56 -16.84
C GLY A 67 4.20 23.09 -15.66
N GLN A 68 4.60 22.80 -14.42
CA GLN A 68 3.87 23.22 -13.22
C GLN A 68 4.49 24.46 -12.57
N GLU A 69 3.63 25.28 -11.97
CA GLU A 69 4.07 26.37 -11.10
C GLU A 69 4.79 25.83 -9.85
N PRO A 70 5.60 26.65 -9.16
CA PRO A 70 6.22 26.25 -7.90
C PRO A 70 5.15 25.83 -6.85
N GLY A 71 5.29 24.62 -6.32
CA GLY A 71 4.32 24.07 -5.37
C GLY A 71 4.71 22.69 -4.85
N PHE A 72 3.89 22.17 -3.95
CA PHE A 72 4.04 20.80 -3.44
C PHE A 72 3.09 19.87 -4.19
N TYR A 73 3.65 18.90 -4.90
CA TYR A 73 2.91 17.93 -5.69
C TYR A 73 3.17 16.50 -5.21
N SER A 74 2.18 15.66 -5.36
CA SER A 74 2.19 14.24 -5.03
C SER A 74 1.93 13.39 -6.26
N MET A 75 2.03 12.07 -6.12
CA MET A 75 1.63 11.16 -7.19
C MET A 75 0.12 11.21 -7.49
N LYS A 76 -0.72 11.73 -6.58
CA LYS A 76 -2.14 11.95 -6.88
C LYS A 76 -2.31 13.00 -7.98
N ASP A 77 -1.59 14.10 -7.88
CA ASP A 77 -1.57 15.17 -8.89
C ASP A 77 -1.05 14.66 -10.24
N VAL A 78 0.04 13.89 -10.22
CA VAL A 78 0.63 13.27 -11.43
C VAL A 78 -0.33 12.29 -12.12
N LEU A 79 -1.23 11.66 -11.36
CA LEU A 79 -2.18 10.66 -11.84
C LEU A 79 -3.59 11.24 -12.10
N GLY A 80 -3.88 12.46 -11.64
CA GLY A 80 -5.21 13.07 -11.72
C GLY A 80 -6.22 12.42 -10.79
N LEU A 81 -5.81 12.09 -9.56
CA LEU A 81 -6.60 11.38 -8.54
C LEU A 81 -6.81 12.21 -7.27
#